data_AF-A0A812KIM2-F1
#
_entry.id   AF-A0A812KIM2-F1
#
_cell.length_a   1.000
_cell.length_b   1.000
_cell.length_c   1.000
_cell.angle_alpha   90.00
_cell.angle_beta   90.00
_cell.angle_gamma   90.00
#
_symmetry.space_group_name_H-M   'P 1'
#
loop_
_entity.id
_entity.type
_entity.pdbx_description
1 polymer ?
#
loop_
_entity_poly.entity_id
_entity_poly.type
_entity_poly.pdbx_seq_one_letter_code
_entity_poly.pdbx_strand_id
1 'polypeptide(L)'
;MTNFSQPPRSEPVRPDEAADVAGVGADVDRTSLPRLPMPFSPTPLHPANLRQPTHVGHKPLQLQKPACSVVLQPSMPFACKPLAVSTAPARVRGCLRTALRTGLRLAVHPSCPEDEVRGWMLFCVAPRMLLYRSPGDSRVPTAELDRRFDAFRAGLWTDLLREAAELLAAGNSDTLAELRDPQRRPHEPYAPLPQAPLQHNPDQACPLPLQAFLDSLRSARRSFAAGPSGATNEHIRVLLDDEVDARLLHGAALRLAKAEVPLAVVDGDGMRVARIVALRKLNGRAEGGEQGDPLMPAFYALAQHG
;
A
#
# COMPACT_ATOMS: atom_id res chain seq x y z
N MET A 1 -62.69 20.71 -12.07
CA MET A 1 -62.12 21.92 -11.45
C MET A 1 -61.07 21.48 -10.46
N THR A 2 -59.81 21.44 -10.89
CA THR A 2 -58.68 20.98 -10.07
C THR A 2 -57.51 21.90 -10.35
N ASN A 3 -57.15 22.69 -9.34
CA ASN A 3 -56.10 23.72 -9.39
C ASN A 3 -54.71 23.08 -9.40
N PHE A 4 -53.89 23.44 -10.40
CA PHE A 4 -52.45 23.20 -10.39
C PHE A 4 -51.74 24.36 -9.68
N SER A 5 -51.02 24.03 -8.61
CA SER A 5 -50.19 24.97 -7.85
C SER A 5 -48.81 25.08 -8.54
N GLN A 6 -48.40 26.29 -8.92
CA GLN A 6 -47.06 26.57 -9.46
C GLN A 6 -46.03 26.69 -8.31
N PRO A 7 -44.79 26.23 -8.51
CA PRO A 7 -43.71 26.48 -7.55
C PRO A 7 -43.08 27.88 -7.74
N PRO A 8 -42.43 28.44 -6.69
CA PRO A 8 -41.94 29.81 -6.69
C PRO A 8 -40.69 29.99 -7.55
N ARG A 9 -40.58 31.16 -8.18
CA ARG A 9 -39.43 31.62 -8.96
C ARG A 9 -38.31 32.10 -8.03
N SER A 10 -37.10 31.62 -8.26
CA SER A 10 -35.86 32.09 -7.63
C SER A 10 -35.34 33.36 -8.30
N GLU A 11 -35.06 34.39 -7.50
CA GLU A 11 -34.49 35.67 -7.92
C GLU A 11 -32.96 35.59 -8.20
N PRO A 12 -32.42 36.44 -9.09
CA PRO A 12 -31.00 36.47 -9.39
C PRO A 12 -30.22 37.37 -8.40
N VAL A 13 -29.11 36.84 -7.89
CA VAL A 13 -28.13 37.58 -7.08
C VAL A 13 -27.28 38.48 -8.01
N ARG A 14 -27.20 39.78 -7.66
CA ARG A 14 -26.32 40.76 -8.31
C ARG A 14 -24.88 40.64 -7.76
N PRO A 15 -23.85 40.82 -8.59
CA PRO A 15 -22.50 41.12 -8.12
C PRO A 15 -22.20 42.61 -8.30
N ASP A 16 -21.70 43.29 -7.28
CA ASP A 16 -20.89 44.50 -7.48
C ASP A 16 -20.01 44.84 -6.27
N GLU A 17 -18.87 45.46 -6.62
CA GLU A 17 -17.85 46.20 -5.86
C GLU A 17 -16.84 45.37 -5.00
N ALA A 18 -15.52 45.31 -5.32
CA ALA A 18 -14.49 46.36 -5.51
C ALA A 18 -14.28 47.18 -4.21
N ALA A 19 -13.10 47.56 -3.71
CA ALA A 19 -11.68 47.46 -4.06
C ALA A 19 -10.87 47.85 -2.79
N ASP A 20 -9.54 47.83 -2.92
CA ASP A 20 -8.53 48.60 -2.15
C ASP A 20 -8.33 48.32 -0.65
N VAL A 21 -7.11 47.86 -0.29
CA VAL A 21 -6.20 48.61 0.58
C VAL A 21 -4.75 48.31 0.17
N ALA A 22 -4.07 49.33 -0.33
CA ALA A 22 -2.61 49.40 -0.42
C ALA A 22 -2.02 49.96 0.89
N GLY A 23 -0.81 49.51 1.25
CA GLY A 23 0.17 50.40 1.88
C GLY A 23 0.93 49.88 3.12
N VAL A 24 2.21 50.27 3.14
CA VAL A 24 3.16 50.32 4.27
C VAL A 24 3.87 48.98 4.55
N GLY A 25 5.18 48.78 4.35
CA GLY A 25 6.33 49.69 4.37
C GLY A 25 7.08 49.55 5.69
N ALA A 26 8.12 48.72 5.77
CA ALA A 26 9.13 48.79 6.82
C ALA A 26 10.44 48.12 6.39
N ASP A 27 11.40 49.00 6.15
CA ASP A 27 12.83 48.82 6.01
C ASP A 27 13.44 48.56 7.41
N VAL A 28 14.21 47.48 7.60
CA VAL A 28 15.09 47.31 8.77
C VAL A 28 16.38 46.63 8.32
N ASP A 29 17.39 47.46 8.12
CA ASP A 29 18.79 47.11 8.09
C ASP A 29 19.34 46.89 9.53
N ARG A 30 20.50 46.24 9.61
CA ARG A 30 21.50 46.19 10.70
C ARG A 30 21.48 45.07 11.74
N THR A 31 22.43 44.15 11.50
CA THR A 31 23.55 43.79 12.38
C THR A 31 23.29 43.75 13.89
N SER A 32 23.37 42.55 14.48
CA SER A 32 24.09 42.25 15.74
C SER A 32 23.90 40.78 16.13
N LEU A 33 24.95 39.96 16.00
CA LEU A 33 25.01 38.62 16.58
C LEU A 33 25.35 38.72 18.08
N PRO A 34 24.54 38.19 19.01
CA PRO A 34 24.98 38.00 20.38
C PRO A 34 25.77 36.68 20.52
N ARG A 35 26.85 36.80 21.28
CA ARG A 35 27.82 35.75 21.64
C ARG A 35 27.16 34.58 22.38
N LEU A 36 27.61 33.37 22.03
CA LEU A 36 27.40 32.13 22.77
C LEU A 36 28.08 32.18 24.15
N PRO A 37 27.42 31.72 25.24
CA PRO A 37 28.11 31.26 26.43
C PRO A 37 28.44 29.76 26.32
N MET A 38 29.74 29.43 26.45
CA MET A 38 30.26 28.08 26.73
C MET A 38 30.26 27.82 28.27
N PRO A 39 30.63 26.62 28.76
CA PRO A 39 29.73 25.58 29.20
C PRO A 39 29.66 25.46 30.74
N PHE A 40 28.59 24.84 31.24
CA PHE A 40 28.46 24.43 32.64
C PHE A 40 29.40 23.25 32.96
N SER A 41 30.13 23.37 34.06
CA SER A 41 30.86 22.26 34.70
C SER A 41 29.87 21.20 35.21
N PRO A 42 30.17 19.90 35.07
CA PRO A 42 29.31 18.84 35.59
C PRO A 42 29.51 18.64 37.10
N THR A 43 28.41 18.74 37.85
CA THR A 43 28.30 18.29 39.24
C THR A 43 28.35 16.76 39.30
N PRO A 44 29.13 16.12 40.20
CA PRO A 44 29.15 14.67 40.35
C PRO A 44 27.86 14.18 41.01
N LEU A 45 27.08 13.35 40.29
CA LEU A 45 25.94 12.63 40.84
C LEU A 45 26.41 11.32 41.49
N HIS A 46 26.00 11.14 42.75
CA HIS A 46 26.11 9.91 43.53
C HIS A 46 25.31 8.77 42.86
N PRO A 47 25.81 7.52 42.86
CA PRO A 47 25.10 6.40 42.24
C PRO A 47 23.96 5.90 43.14
N ALA A 48 22.73 6.22 42.77
CA ALA A 48 21.53 5.58 43.31
C ALA A 48 21.05 4.49 42.35
N ASN A 49 21.20 3.23 42.77
CA ASN A 49 20.46 2.03 42.39
C ASN A 49 19.66 2.06 41.07
N LEU A 50 20.33 1.77 39.96
CA LEU A 50 19.68 1.28 38.75
C LEU A 50 19.38 -0.22 38.92
N ARG A 51 18.11 -0.53 39.20
CA ARG A 51 17.58 -1.88 38.98
C ARG A 51 17.68 -2.20 37.49
N GLN A 52 18.45 -3.23 37.16
CA GLN A 52 18.57 -3.75 35.81
C GLN A 52 17.18 -4.20 35.31
N PRO A 53 16.73 -3.76 34.12
CA PRO A 53 15.59 -4.36 33.47
C PRO A 53 15.95 -5.79 33.07
N THR A 54 15.16 -6.75 33.54
CA THR A 54 15.23 -8.15 33.14
C THR A 54 15.14 -8.25 31.61
N HIS A 55 16.24 -8.64 30.98
CA HIS A 55 16.30 -8.99 29.56
C HIS A 55 15.35 -10.17 29.31
N VAL A 56 14.17 -9.90 28.77
CA VAL A 56 13.33 -10.94 28.16
C VAL A 56 14.05 -11.36 26.88
N GLY A 57 14.75 -12.49 26.95
CA GLY A 57 15.44 -13.07 25.80
C GLY A 57 14.43 -13.46 24.71
N HIS A 58 14.23 -12.59 23.73
CA HIS A 58 13.54 -12.95 22.51
C HIS A 58 14.44 -13.92 21.72
N LYS A 59 14.13 -15.22 21.81
CA LYS A 59 14.72 -16.23 20.93
C LYS A 59 14.47 -15.80 19.48
N PRO A 60 15.49 -15.75 18.60
CA PRO A 60 15.27 -15.50 17.19
C PRO A 60 14.31 -16.58 16.67
N LEU A 61 13.27 -16.15 15.93
CA LEU A 61 12.33 -17.05 15.28
C LEU A 61 13.12 -18.00 14.37
N GLN A 62 13.35 -19.23 14.82
CA GLN A 62 13.71 -20.32 13.92
C GLN A 62 12.44 -20.66 13.14
N LEU A 63 12.37 -20.15 11.92
CA LEU A 63 11.38 -20.58 10.94
C LEU A 63 11.67 -22.08 10.71
N GLN A 64 10.85 -22.96 11.29
CA GLN A 64 10.89 -24.38 10.94
C GLN A 64 10.75 -24.44 9.43
N LYS A 65 11.72 -25.04 8.72
CA LYS A 65 11.63 -25.26 7.27
C LYS A 65 10.30 -25.99 7.01
N PRO A 66 9.26 -25.33 6.48
CA PRO A 66 8.09 -26.07 6.05
C PRO A 66 8.55 -26.93 4.86
N ALA A 67 8.05 -28.17 4.78
CA ALA A 67 8.34 -29.06 3.67
C ALA A 67 8.19 -28.28 2.34
N CYS A 68 9.26 -28.27 1.53
CA CYS A 68 9.48 -27.37 0.39
C CYS A 68 8.46 -27.44 -0.76
N SER A 69 7.33 -28.14 -0.62
CA SER A 69 6.42 -28.48 -1.71
C SER A 69 5.14 -27.65 -1.78
N VAL A 70 4.91 -26.70 -0.87
CA VAL A 70 3.72 -25.83 -0.97
C VAL A 70 4.00 -24.68 -1.94
N VAL A 71 3.87 -24.96 -3.23
CA VAL A 71 3.56 -23.92 -4.22
C VAL A 71 2.16 -23.44 -3.87
N LEU A 72 2.04 -22.20 -3.38
CA LEU A 72 0.74 -21.56 -3.25
C LEU A 72 0.18 -21.48 -4.67
N GLN A 73 -0.79 -22.33 -5.00
CA GLN A 73 -1.56 -22.24 -6.24
C GLN A 73 -2.86 -21.50 -5.95
N PRO A 74 -2.90 -20.17 -6.05
CA PRO A 74 -4.14 -19.44 -6.02
C PRO A 74 -4.81 -19.54 -7.40
N SER A 75 -5.70 -20.49 -7.58
CA SER A 75 -6.70 -20.41 -8.65
C SER A 75 -7.90 -19.61 -8.12
N MET A 76 -7.78 -18.29 -7.99
CA MET A 76 -8.87 -17.47 -7.43
C MET A 76 -9.52 -16.58 -8.50
N PRO A 77 -10.84 -16.70 -8.75
CA PRO A 77 -11.53 -15.88 -9.73
C PRO A 77 -11.50 -14.38 -9.36
N PHE A 78 -11.73 -13.53 -10.35
CA PHE A 78 -11.86 -12.07 -10.22
C PHE A 78 -12.79 -11.70 -9.07
N ALA A 79 -12.24 -11.26 -7.93
CA ALA A 79 -13.00 -11.10 -6.71
C ALA A 79 -13.11 -9.63 -6.26
N CYS A 80 -14.19 -9.34 -5.52
CA CYS A 80 -14.57 -8.05 -4.96
C CYS A 80 -13.54 -7.47 -3.94
N LYS A 81 -13.78 -6.24 -3.44
CA LYS A 81 -12.80 -5.47 -2.64
C LYS A 81 -12.24 -6.35 -1.52
N PRO A 82 -10.92 -6.63 -1.46
CA PRO A 82 -10.36 -7.16 -0.23
C PRO A 82 -10.64 -6.11 0.83
N LEU A 83 -11.46 -6.50 1.80
CA LEU A 83 -11.86 -5.63 2.88
C LEU A 83 -10.69 -5.59 3.87
N ALA A 84 -9.56 -4.99 3.49
CA ALA A 84 -8.45 -4.82 4.42
C ALA A 84 -8.72 -3.59 5.30
N VAL A 85 -8.27 -3.63 6.55
CA VAL A 85 -8.17 -2.43 7.37
C VAL A 85 -7.20 -1.46 6.67
N SER A 86 -7.51 -0.16 6.60
CA SER A 86 -6.67 0.80 5.85
C SER A 86 -5.30 1.06 6.49
N THR A 87 -5.18 0.80 7.79
CA THR A 87 -3.98 1.00 8.59
C THR A 87 -3.87 -0.12 9.61
N ALA A 88 -2.68 -0.70 9.77
CA ALA A 88 -2.43 -1.68 10.81
C ALA A 88 -2.62 -1.07 12.22
N PRO A 89 -3.42 -1.70 13.09
CA PRO A 89 -3.49 -1.30 14.49
C PRO A 89 -2.10 -1.29 15.13
N ALA A 90 -1.82 -0.31 15.99
CA ALA A 90 -0.49 -0.09 16.59
C ALA A 90 0.08 -1.38 17.23
N ARG A 91 -0.77 -2.14 17.92
CA ARG A 91 -0.43 -3.42 18.56
C ARG A 91 0.16 -4.46 17.59
N VAL A 92 -0.34 -4.53 16.36
CA VAL A 92 0.09 -5.52 15.36
C VAL A 92 1.06 -4.94 14.33
N ARG A 93 1.40 -3.64 14.41
CA ARG A 93 2.33 -2.98 13.47
C ARG A 93 3.68 -3.69 13.41
N GLY A 94 4.24 -4.07 14.56
CA GLY A 94 5.50 -4.81 14.63
C GLY A 94 5.42 -6.22 14.03
N CYS A 95 4.29 -6.91 14.23
CA CYS A 95 4.07 -8.24 13.66
C CYS A 95 3.90 -8.16 12.14
N LEU A 96 3.15 -7.16 11.62
CA LEU A 96 3.04 -6.91 10.19
C LEU A 96 4.40 -6.59 9.57
N ARG A 97 5.19 -5.72 10.19
CA ARG A 97 6.55 -5.40 9.74
C ARG A 97 7.40 -6.66 9.64
N THR A 98 7.33 -7.53 10.66
CA THR A 98 8.06 -8.81 10.67
C THR A 98 7.61 -9.73 9.54
N ALA A 99 6.31 -9.82 9.26
CA ALA A 99 5.77 -10.62 8.16
C ALA A 99 6.26 -10.10 6.79
N LEU A 100 6.14 -8.79 6.55
CA LEU A 100 6.61 -8.15 5.31
C LEU A 100 8.12 -8.29 5.13
N ARG A 101 8.91 -8.02 6.18
CA ARG A 101 10.36 -8.23 6.20
C ARG A 101 10.76 -9.66 5.86
N THR A 102 10.02 -10.65 6.37
CA THR A 102 10.28 -12.06 6.08
C THR A 102 10.12 -12.35 4.59
N GLY A 103 9.04 -11.88 3.98
CA GLY A 103 8.84 -11.99 2.53
C GLY A 103 9.93 -11.27 1.74
N LEU A 104 10.24 -10.01 2.10
CA LEU A 104 11.26 -9.22 1.42
C LEU A 104 12.67 -9.82 1.50
N ARG A 105 13.07 -10.37 2.66
CA ARG A 105 14.38 -11.03 2.80
C ARG A 105 14.51 -12.22 1.85
N LEU A 106 13.48 -13.06 1.79
CA LEU A 106 13.45 -14.21 0.89
C LEU A 106 13.40 -13.78 -0.58
N ALA A 107 12.68 -12.70 -0.89
CA ALA A 107 12.58 -12.17 -2.25
C ALA A 107 13.88 -11.50 -2.72
N VAL A 108 14.60 -10.79 -1.87
CA VAL A 108 15.82 -10.04 -2.25
C VAL A 108 17.09 -10.88 -2.07
N HIS A 109 17.11 -11.78 -1.09
CA HIS A 109 18.25 -12.63 -0.77
C HIS A 109 17.83 -14.12 -0.69
N PRO A 110 17.33 -14.71 -1.79
CA PRO A 110 16.93 -16.11 -1.81
C PRO A 110 18.14 -17.03 -1.62
N SER A 111 17.97 -18.08 -0.82
CA SER A 111 18.97 -19.16 -0.74
C SER A 111 18.78 -20.22 -1.84
N CYS A 112 17.57 -20.29 -2.42
CA CYS A 112 17.22 -21.11 -3.57
C CYS A 112 16.03 -20.47 -4.33
N PRO A 113 15.73 -20.89 -5.58
CA PRO A 113 14.64 -20.32 -6.38
C PRO A 113 13.26 -20.40 -5.70
N GLU A 114 13.00 -21.44 -4.93
CA GLU A 114 11.73 -21.62 -4.21
C GLU A 114 11.54 -20.58 -3.10
N ASP A 115 12.63 -20.22 -2.41
CA ASP A 115 12.60 -19.15 -1.42
C ASP A 115 12.27 -17.81 -2.06
N GLU A 116 12.75 -17.56 -3.27
CA GLU A 116 12.47 -16.34 -4.00
C GLU A 116 10.97 -16.20 -4.30
N VAL A 117 10.38 -17.23 -4.92
CA VAL A 117 8.95 -17.29 -5.22
C VAL A 117 8.11 -17.12 -3.96
N ARG A 118 8.47 -17.85 -2.90
CA ARG A 118 7.82 -17.75 -1.58
C ARG A 118 7.95 -16.36 -0.99
N GLY A 119 9.11 -15.74 -1.09
CA GLY A 119 9.38 -14.40 -0.58
C GLY A 119 8.47 -13.36 -1.21
N TRP A 120 8.40 -13.38 -2.55
CA TRP A 120 7.49 -12.52 -3.30
C TRP A 120 6.02 -12.75 -2.93
N MET A 121 5.58 -14.02 -2.88
CA MET A 121 4.20 -14.33 -2.49
C MET A 121 3.89 -13.80 -1.08
N LEU A 122 4.75 -14.08 -0.10
CA LEU A 122 4.57 -13.61 1.28
C LEU A 122 4.51 -12.10 1.37
N PHE A 123 5.43 -11.40 0.71
CA PHE A 123 5.45 -9.94 0.71
C PHE A 123 4.17 -9.37 0.09
N CYS A 124 3.75 -9.90 -1.06
CA CYS A 124 2.58 -9.42 -1.78
C CYS A 124 1.25 -9.78 -1.07
N VAL A 125 1.14 -10.91 -0.38
CA VAL A 125 -0.16 -11.35 0.15
C VAL A 125 -0.29 -11.27 1.67
N ALA A 126 0.79 -10.97 2.41
CA ALA A 126 0.73 -10.86 3.88
C ALA A 126 -0.33 -9.87 4.39
N PRO A 127 -0.47 -8.64 3.85
CA PRO A 127 -1.53 -7.74 4.29
C PRO A 127 -2.94 -8.33 4.10
N ARG A 128 -3.17 -9.03 2.98
CA ARG A 128 -4.45 -9.71 2.72
C ARG A 128 -4.71 -10.86 3.68
N MET A 129 -3.71 -11.68 3.99
CA MET A 129 -3.84 -12.78 4.96
C MET A 129 -4.13 -12.28 6.37
N LEU A 130 -3.51 -11.17 6.76
CA LEU A 130 -3.46 -10.73 8.15
C LEU A 130 -4.56 -9.71 8.50
N LEU A 131 -4.93 -8.85 7.55
CA LEU A 131 -5.70 -7.63 7.83
C LEU A 131 -7.07 -7.58 7.14
N TYR A 132 -7.54 -8.68 6.57
CA TYR A 132 -8.89 -8.76 6.02
C TYR A 132 -9.96 -8.61 7.13
N ARG A 133 -11.14 -8.10 6.79
CA ARG A 133 -12.30 -7.97 7.69
C ARG A 133 -13.55 -8.49 6.98
N SER A 134 -14.56 -8.87 7.74
CA SER A 134 -15.83 -9.29 7.17
C SER A 134 -16.57 -8.11 6.52
N PRO A 135 -17.43 -8.36 5.52
CA PRO A 135 -18.32 -7.33 4.98
C PRO A 135 -19.14 -6.64 6.07
N GLY A 136 -19.16 -5.30 6.06
CA GLY A 136 -19.86 -4.49 7.06
C GLY A 136 -19.03 -4.13 8.30
N ASP A 137 -17.96 -4.87 8.60
CA ASP A 137 -17.16 -4.60 9.78
C ASP A 137 -16.20 -3.43 9.57
N SER A 138 -16.16 -2.51 10.52
CA SER A 138 -15.19 -1.41 10.53
C SER A 138 -13.82 -1.83 11.07
N ARG A 139 -13.74 -2.91 11.86
CA ARG A 139 -12.55 -3.36 12.59
C ARG A 139 -12.51 -4.90 12.66
N VAL A 140 -11.30 -5.44 12.79
CA VAL A 140 -11.07 -6.86 13.09
C VAL A 140 -10.93 -7.02 14.60
N PRO A 141 -11.62 -7.98 15.25
CA PRO A 141 -11.43 -8.27 16.67
C PRO A 141 -9.97 -8.57 17.01
N THR A 142 -9.51 -8.14 18.18
CA THR A 142 -8.09 -8.28 18.55
C THR A 142 -7.65 -9.74 18.65
N ALA A 143 -8.46 -10.60 19.26
CA ALA A 143 -8.17 -12.03 19.36
C ALA A 143 -8.02 -12.70 17.99
N GLU A 144 -8.79 -12.23 17.00
CA GLU A 144 -8.73 -12.75 15.63
C GLU A 144 -7.45 -12.27 14.92
N LEU A 145 -7.02 -11.02 15.12
CA LEU A 145 -5.72 -10.57 14.64
C LEU A 145 -4.59 -11.40 15.25
N ASP A 146 -4.59 -11.59 16.58
CA ASP A 146 -3.58 -12.39 17.26
C ASP A 146 -3.53 -13.82 16.68
N ARG A 147 -4.69 -14.49 16.51
CA ARG A 147 -4.79 -15.83 15.89
C ARG A 147 -4.13 -15.87 14.52
N ARG A 148 -4.40 -14.89 13.65
CA ARG A 148 -3.83 -14.85 12.29
C ARG A 148 -2.32 -14.66 12.30
N PHE A 149 -1.80 -13.81 13.18
CA PHE A 149 -0.35 -13.63 13.32
C PHE A 149 0.32 -14.87 13.89
N ASP A 150 -0.34 -15.61 14.78
CA ASP A 150 0.14 -16.90 15.28
C ASP A 150 0.16 -17.95 14.16
N ALA A 151 -0.92 -18.08 13.39
CA ALA A 151 -1.00 -18.96 12.23
C ALA A 151 0.06 -18.62 11.17
N PHE A 152 0.28 -17.33 10.90
CA PHE A 152 1.31 -16.88 9.97
C PHE A 152 2.72 -17.27 10.44
N ARG A 153 3.00 -17.11 11.73
CA ARG A 153 4.30 -17.53 12.32
C ARG A 153 4.48 -19.05 12.31
N ALA A 154 3.39 -19.80 12.42
CA ALA A 154 3.38 -21.26 12.31
C ALA A 154 3.47 -21.78 10.86
N GLY A 155 3.51 -20.89 9.86
CA GLY A 155 3.60 -21.27 8.45
C GLY A 155 2.27 -21.71 7.82
N LEU A 156 1.13 -21.46 8.47
CA LEU A 156 -0.22 -21.81 7.98
C LEU A 156 -0.75 -20.81 6.93
N TRP A 157 0.10 -20.41 5.99
CA TRP A 157 -0.20 -19.33 5.03
C TRP A 157 -1.30 -19.70 4.06
N THR A 158 -1.36 -20.96 3.61
CA THR A 158 -2.40 -21.43 2.68
C THR A 158 -3.79 -21.34 3.31
N ASP A 159 -3.92 -21.68 4.59
CA ASP A 159 -5.20 -21.59 5.30
C ASP A 159 -5.61 -20.13 5.49
N LEU A 160 -4.69 -19.25 5.87
CA LEU A 160 -4.95 -17.80 5.95
C LEU A 160 -5.38 -17.21 4.61
N LEU A 161 -4.77 -17.64 3.50
CA LEU A 161 -5.17 -17.21 2.17
C LEU A 161 -6.56 -17.72 1.80
N ARG A 162 -6.90 -18.96 2.15
CA ARG A 162 -8.22 -19.54 1.93
C ARG A 162 -9.29 -18.78 2.71
N GLU A 163 -9.06 -18.54 4.00
CA GLU A 163 -9.97 -17.76 4.85
C GLU A 163 -10.16 -16.32 4.32
N ALA A 164 -9.07 -15.65 3.92
CA ALA A 164 -9.14 -14.31 3.32
C ALA A 164 -9.88 -14.31 1.98
N ALA A 165 -9.80 -15.41 1.23
CA ALA A 165 -10.49 -15.60 -0.03
C ALA A 165 -12.00 -15.80 0.13
N GLU A 166 -12.44 -16.52 1.15
CA GLU A 166 -13.87 -16.78 1.45
C GLU A 166 -14.68 -15.50 1.69
N LEU A 167 -14.02 -14.44 2.18
CA LEU A 167 -14.68 -13.16 2.47
C LEU A 167 -14.74 -12.20 1.29
N LEU A 168 -14.14 -12.57 0.16
CA LEU A 168 -14.32 -11.79 -1.04
C LEU A 168 -15.73 -12.06 -1.55
N ALA A 169 -16.53 -11.00 -1.67
CA ALA A 169 -17.85 -11.14 -2.26
C ALA A 169 -17.73 -11.81 -3.63
N ALA A 170 -18.62 -12.77 -3.90
CA ALA A 170 -18.68 -13.44 -5.19
C ALA A 170 -18.70 -12.38 -6.30
N GLY A 171 -17.68 -12.40 -7.15
CA GLY A 171 -17.75 -11.69 -8.42
C GLY A 171 -18.86 -12.35 -9.22
N ASN A 172 -20.10 -11.88 -9.09
CA ASN A 172 -21.21 -12.52 -9.77
C ASN A 172 -20.96 -12.46 -11.28
N SER A 173 -21.34 -13.53 -11.96
CA SER A 173 -21.21 -13.65 -13.42
C SER A 173 -21.81 -12.44 -14.13
N ASP A 174 -22.86 -11.87 -13.54
CA ASP A 174 -23.62 -10.76 -14.11
C ASP A 174 -22.83 -9.45 -14.11
N THR A 175 -22.10 -9.11 -13.03
CA THR A 175 -21.23 -7.92 -13.00
C THR A 175 -20.05 -8.11 -13.94
N LEU A 176 -19.48 -9.32 -14.01
CA LEU A 176 -18.41 -9.59 -14.96
C LEU A 176 -18.92 -9.50 -16.41
N ALA A 177 -20.11 -10.02 -16.71
CA ALA A 177 -20.75 -9.89 -18.00
C ALA A 177 -21.03 -8.41 -18.32
N GLU A 178 -21.55 -7.64 -17.36
CA GLU A 178 -21.80 -6.21 -17.50
C GLU A 178 -20.51 -5.42 -17.79
N LEU A 179 -19.41 -5.73 -17.11
CA LEU A 179 -18.10 -5.11 -17.34
C LEU A 179 -17.40 -5.58 -18.63
N ARG A 180 -17.78 -6.75 -19.14
CA ARG A 180 -17.25 -7.32 -20.40
C ARG A 180 -18.11 -6.99 -21.62
N ASP A 181 -19.27 -6.38 -21.42
CA ASP A 181 -20.19 -6.02 -22.49
C ASP A 181 -19.48 -5.14 -23.54
N PRO A 182 -19.30 -5.64 -24.78
CA PRO A 182 -18.60 -4.92 -25.82
C PRO A 182 -19.34 -3.65 -26.25
N GLN A 183 -20.67 -3.58 -26.11
CA GLN A 183 -21.44 -2.36 -26.42
C GLN A 183 -21.21 -1.24 -25.41
N ARG A 184 -20.62 -1.56 -24.25
CA ARG A 184 -20.33 -0.61 -23.17
C ARG A 184 -18.86 -0.27 -23.04
N ARG A 185 -17.98 -1.12 -23.57
CA ARG A 185 -16.56 -0.79 -23.70
C ARG A 185 -16.37 0.12 -24.90
N PRO A 186 -15.47 1.10 -24.84
CA PRO A 186 -15.05 1.81 -26.03
C PRO A 186 -14.55 0.78 -27.05
N HIS A 187 -15.18 0.73 -28.23
CA HIS A 187 -14.76 -0.16 -29.32
C HIS A 187 -13.35 0.19 -29.81
N GLU A 188 -12.99 1.46 -29.69
CA GLU A 188 -11.67 1.99 -29.98
C GLU A 188 -11.19 2.78 -28.76
N PRO A 189 -9.87 2.77 -28.47
CA PRO A 189 -9.28 3.71 -27.53
C PRO A 189 -9.72 5.14 -27.84
N TYR A 190 -10.08 5.92 -26.82
CA TYR A 190 -10.51 7.32 -27.00
C TYR A 190 -9.47 8.20 -27.72
N ALA A 191 -8.21 7.78 -27.68
CA ALA A 191 -7.12 8.32 -28.46
C ALA A 191 -6.16 7.18 -28.82
N PRO A 192 -5.42 7.28 -29.95
CA PRO A 192 -4.35 6.34 -30.26
C PRO A 192 -3.40 6.21 -29.07
N LEU A 193 -2.97 4.98 -28.77
CA LEU A 193 -1.93 4.78 -27.77
C LEU A 193 -0.67 5.52 -28.24
N PRO A 194 -0.08 6.38 -27.38
CA PRO A 194 1.17 7.05 -27.73
C PRO A 194 2.21 6.00 -28.11
N GLN A 195 2.80 6.13 -29.30
CA GLN A 195 3.78 5.17 -29.80
C GLN A 195 5.09 5.24 -29.00
N ALA A 196 5.43 6.44 -28.49
CA ALA A 196 6.68 6.66 -27.76
C ALA A 196 6.85 5.71 -26.56
N PRO A 197 5.89 5.55 -25.63
CA PRO A 197 5.96 4.53 -24.56
C PRO A 197 6.06 3.08 -25.05
N LEU A 198 5.37 2.73 -26.15
CA LEU A 198 5.38 1.35 -26.67
C LEU A 198 6.71 0.98 -27.35
N GLN A 199 7.39 1.97 -27.91
CA GLN A 199 8.69 1.83 -28.57
C GLN A 199 9.86 2.20 -27.65
N HIS A 200 9.57 2.64 -26.42
CA HIS A 200 10.59 3.05 -25.48
C HIS A 200 11.37 1.82 -25.00
N ASN A 201 12.60 1.69 -25.50
CA ASN A 201 13.57 0.72 -25.03
C ASN A 201 14.76 1.50 -24.48
N PRO A 202 14.79 1.80 -23.17
CA PRO A 202 15.84 2.65 -22.63
C PRO A 202 17.19 1.93 -22.69
N ASP A 203 18.23 2.64 -23.15
CA ASP A 203 19.61 2.11 -23.22
C ASP A 203 20.18 1.74 -21.84
N GLN A 204 19.60 2.31 -20.78
CA GLN A 204 19.96 2.07 -19.39
C GLN A 204 18.72 1.72 -18.58
N ALA A 205 18.87 0.79 -17.64
CA ALA A 205 17.81 0.48 -16.69
C ALA A 205 17.39 1.76 -15.94
N CYS A 206 16.09 1.94 -15.71
CA CYS A 206 15.55 3.07 -14.97
C CYS A 206 16.26 3.19 -13.61
N PRO A 207 16.98 4.30 -13.33
CA PRO A 207 17.60 4.47 -12.02
C PRO A 207 16.49 4.59 -10.98
N LEU A 208 16.62 3.84 -9.90
CA LEU A 208 15.74 3.91 -8.74
C LEU A 208 16.55 4.41 -7.54
N PRO A 209 16.79 5.72 -7.37
CA PRO A 209 17.54 6.22 -6.23
C PRO A 209 16.79 5.92 -4.94
N LEU A 210 17.49 5.32 -3.96
CA LEU A 210 16.89 4.91 -2.68
C LEU A 210 16.14 6.08 -2.02
N GLN A 211 16.77 7.25 -1.90
CA GLN A 211 16.17 8.38 -1.19
C GLN A 211 14.90 8.90 -1.88
N ALA A 212 14.93 9.07 -3.21
CA ALA A 212 13.76 9.50 -3.99
C ALA A 212 12.60 8.50 -3.86
N PHE A 213 12.90 7.21 -3.87
CA PHE A 213 11.92 6.15 -3.64
C PHE A 213 11.28 6.25 -2.25
N LEU A 214 12.09 6.39 -1.19
CA LEU A 214 11.59 6.50 0.18
C LEU A 214 10.77 7.78 0.38
N ASP A 215 11.19 8.90 -0.19
CA ASP A 215 10.47 10.18 -0.09
C ASP A 215 9.14 10.13 -0.86
N SER A 216 9.09 9.43 -1.98
CA SER A 216 7.84 9.14 -2.70
C SER A 216 6.87 8.32 -1.85
N LEU A 217 7.36 7.28 -1.15
CA LEU A 217 6.52 6.48 -0.24
C LEU A 217 6.03 7.28 0.98
N ARG A 218 6.87 8.17 1.53
CA ARG A 218 6.50 9.05 2.66
C ARG A 218 5.48 10.11 2.26
N SER A 219 5.60 10.65 1.05
CA SER A 219 4.70 11.69 0.52
C SER A 219 3.41 11.13 -0.11
N ALA A 220 3.38 9.84 -0.46
CA ALA A 220 2.21 9.20 -1.05
C ALA A 220 0.92 9.50 -0.26
N ARG A 221 -0.21 9.70 -0.93
CA ARG A 221 -1.46 9.90 -0.19
C ARG A 221 -1.85 8.63 0.54
N ARG A 222 -2.47 8.77 1.70
CA ARG A 222 -3.07 7.64 2.41
C ARG A 222 -4.10 6.98 1.49
N SER A 223 -3.90 5.72 1.15
CA SER A 223 -4.85 4.97 0.33
C SER A 223 -5.93 4.35 1.21
N PHE A 224 -7.19 4.59 0.85
CA PHE A 224 -8.35 4.01 1.53
C PHE A 224 -8.76 2.65 0.96
N ALA A 225 -8.36 2.38 -0.29
CA ALA A 225 -8.59 1.10 -0.95
C ALA A 225 -7.27 0.33 -1.02
N ALA A 226 -7.32 -0.92 -0.57
CA ALA A 226 -6.22 -1.84 -0.77
C ALA A 226 -6.15 -2.31 -2.23
N GLY A 227 -4.93 -2.50 -2.71
CA GLY A 227 -4.67 -3.10 -4.02
C GLY A 227 -4.98 -4.60 -4.06
N PRO A 228 -4.62 -5.29 -5.16
CA PRO A 228 -4.81 -6.74 -5.30
C PRO A 228 -4.12 -7.58 -4.19
N SER A 229 -2.97 -7.10 -3.69
CA SER A 229 -2.25 -7.62 -2.51
C SER A 229 -3.00 -7.55 -1.18
N GLY A 230 -4.08 -6.75 -1.11
CA GLY A 230 -4.64 -6.30 0.17
C GLY A 230 -3.76 -5.27 0.90
N ALA A 231 -2.65 -4.81 0.32
CA ALA A 231 -1.81 -3.77 0.88
C ALA A 231 -2.36 -2.36 0.62
N THR A 232 -2.12 -1.45 1.55
CA THR A 232 -2.28 0.01 1.40
C THR A 232 -0.91 0.68 1.58
N ASN A 233 -0.82 1.97 1.26
CA ASN A 233 0.40 2.75 1.50
C ASN A 233 0.78 2.73 2.98
N GLU A 234 -0.20 2.72 3.89
CA GLU A 234 0.03 2.65 5.33
C GLU A 234 0.61 1.30 5.78
N HIS A 235 0.26 0.20 5.10
CA HIS A 235 0.84 -1.10 5.37
C HIS A 235 2.31 -1.15 4.96
N ILE A 236 2.66 -0.56 3.82
CA ILE A 236 4.05 -0.52 3.35
C ILE A 236 4.89 0.41 4.22
N ARG A 237 4.32 1.54 4.68
CA ARG A 237 5.00 2.52 5.53
C ARG A 237 5.54 1.97 6.84
N VAL A 238 5.01 0.85 7.35
CA VAL A 238 5.53 0.22 8.56
C VAL A 238 6.99 -0.24 8.41
N LEU A 239 7.45 -0.46 7.16
CA LEU A 239 8.83 -0.83 6.84
C LEU A 239 9.79 0.36 6.84
N LEU A 240 9.28 1.61 6.79
CA LEU A 240 10.10 2.82 6.78
C LEU A 240 10.62 3.21 8.16
N ASP A 241 10.11 2.55 9.21
CA ASP A 241 10.54 2.76 10.60
C ASP A 241 11.94 2.17 10.89
N ASP A 242 12.49 1.36 9.97
CA ASP A 242 13.75 0.63 10.12
C ASP A 242 14.55 0.71 8.80
N GLU A 243 15.83 1.10 8.88
CA GLU A 243 16.65 1.32 7.68
C GLU A 243 16.91 0.02 6.90
N VAL A 244 17.07 -1.10 7.60
CA VAL A 244 17.32 -2.40 6.96
C VAL A 244 16.08 -2.84 6.17
N ASP A 245 14.89 -2.64 6.73
CA ASP A 245 13.62 -2.94 6.06
C ASP A 245 13.36 -2.03 4.87
N ALA A 246 13.66 -0.74 4.99
CA ALA A 246 13.56 0.22 3.90
C ALA A 246 14.47 -0.16 2.72
N ARG A 247 15.70 -0.63 3.00
CA ARG A 247 16.63 -1.12 1.98
C ARG A 247 16.15 -2.42 1.33
N LEU A 248 15.58 -3.34 2.09
CA LEU A 248 14.97 -4.56 1.54
C LEU A 248 13.78 -4.24 0.62
N LEU A 249 12.92 -3.31 1.04
CA LEU A 249 11.79 -2.85 0.23
C LEU A 249 12.28 -2.19 -1.07
N HIS A 250 13.31 -1.35 -0.99
CA HIS A 250 13.93 -0.75 -2.17
C HIS A 250 14.57 -1.78 -3.10
N GLY A 251 15.25 -2.80 -2.56
CA GLY A 251 15.81 -3.90 -3.33
C GLY A 251 14.73 -4.66 -4.10
N ALA A 252 13.61 -5.00 -3.45
CA ALA A 252 12.46 -5.61 -4.12
C ALA A 252 11.88 -4.69 -5.19
N ALA A 253 11.73 -3.40 -4.91
CA ALA A 253 11.26 -2.42 -5.89
C ALA A 253 12.18 -2.32 -7.11
N LEU A 254 13.50 -2.33 -6.91
CA LEU A 254 14.49 -2.31 -8.00
C LEU A 254 14.36 -3.55 -8.90
N ARG A 255 14.20 -4.73 -8.29
CA ARG A 255 13.99 -5.97 -9.03
C ARG A 255 12.72 -5.92 -9.86
N LEU A 256 11.63 -5.41 -9.29
CA LEU A 256 10.37 -5.23 -10.00
C LEU A 256 10.50 -4.23 -11.16
N ALA A 257 11.19 -3.10 -10.97
CA ALA A 257 11.47 -2.13 -12.04
C ALA A 257 12.27 -2.73 -13.20
N LYS A 258 13.13 -3.72 -12.92
CA LYS A 258 13.91 -4.45 -13.92
C LYS A 258 13.20 -5.67 -14.51
N ALA A 259 11.94 -5.90 -14.13
CA ALA A 259 11.21 -7.13 -14.44
C ALA A 259 11.92 -8.43 -13.98
N GLU A 260 12.76 -8.34 -12.95
CA GLU A 260 13.48 -9.47 -12.34
C GLU A 260 12.63 -10.15 -11.25
N VAL A 261 11.39 -10.52 -11.59
CA VAL A 261 10.47 -11.25 -10.70
C VAL A 261 10.20 -12.64 -11.29
N PRO A 262 10.21 -13.72 -10.49
CA PRO A 262 9.96 -15.05 -11.01
C PRO A 262 8.61 -15.14 -11.73
N LEU A 263 8.60 -15.76 -12.93
CA LEU A 263 7.37 -15.94 -13.72
C LEU A 263 6.27 -16.67 -12.92
N ALA A 264 6.64 -17.62 -12.06
CA ALA A 264 5.69 -18.31 -11.19
C ALA A 264 4.90 -17.37 -10.26
N VAL A 265 5.46 -16.21 -9.90
CA VAL A 265 4.78 -15.19 -9.09
C VAL A 265 3.83 -14.36 -9.96
N VAL A 266 4.24 -14.07 -11.19
CA VAL A 266 3.43 -13.33 -12.18
C VAL A 266 2.23 -14.16 -12.61
N ASP A 267 2.45 -15.44 -12.95
CA ASP A 267 1.42 -16.37 -13.41
C ASP A 267 0.54 -16.87 -12.27
N GLY A 268 1.11 -17.08 -11.07
CA GLY A 268 0.45 -17.67 -9.91
C GLY A 268 -0.29 -16.68 -9.02
N ASP A 269 -0.92 -15.63 -9.57
CA ASP A 269 -1.63 -14.54 -8.88
C ASP A 269 -0.89 -13.81 -7.73
N GLY A 270 0.38 -14.13 -7.48
CA GLY A 270 1.18 -13.52 -6.42
C GLY A 270 1.41 -12.04 -6.67
N MET A 271 1.47 -11.63 -7.94
CA MET A 271 1.61 -10.24 -8.35
C MET A 271 0.61 -9.90 -9.44
N ARG A 272 -0.60 -9.50 -9.04
CA ARG A 272 -1.57 -8.91 -9.96
C ARG A 272 -1.26 -7.44 -10.15
N VAL A 273 -0.97 -7.05 -11.41
CA VAL A 273 -0.63 -5.68 -11.82
C VAL A 273 -1.71 -4.69 -11.38
N ALA A 274 -2.96 -5.09 -11.55
CA ALA A 274 -4.09 -4.32 -11.09
C ALA A 274 -5.34 -5.17 -10.90
N ARG A 275 -6.34 -4.55 -10.27
CA ARG A 275 -7.66 -5.13 -10.07
C ARG A 275 -8.71 -4.26 -10.71
N ILE A 276 -9.57 -4.88 -11.51
CA ILE A 276 -10.80 -4.24 -11.99
C ILE A 276 -11.76 -4.14 -10.80
N VAL A 277 -12.21 -2.93 -10.51
CA VAL A 277 -13.17 -2.61 -9.45
C VAL A 277 -14.45 -2.13 -10.12
N ALA A 278 -15.57 -2.78 -9.84
CA ALA A 278 -16.88 -2.25 -10.18
C ALA A 278 -17.34 -1.28 -9.08
N LEU A 279 -17.67 -0.05 -9.45
CA LEU A 279 -18.38 0.91 -8.60
C LEU A 279 -19.82 1.04 -9.11
N ARG A 280 -20.80 0.97 -8.21
CA ARG A 280 -22.19 1.24 -8.58
C ARG A 280 -22.42 2.75 -8.63
N LYS A 281 -22.82 3.25 -9.80
CA LYS A 281 -23.25 4.64 -10.00
C LYS A 281 -24.64 4.88 -9.40
N LEU A 282 -24.98 6.15 -9.18
CA LEU A 282 -26.31 6.58 -8.71
C LEU A 282 -27.46 6.13 -9.64
N ASN A 283 -27.16 5.90 -10.93
CA ASN A 283 -28.11 5.36 -11.90
C ASN A 283 -28.30 3.82 -11.82
N GLY A 284 -27.72 3.16 -10.81
CA GLY A 284 -27.81 1.72 -10.59
C GLY A 284 -26.82 0.86 -11.40
N ARG A 285 -26.11 1.44 -12.38
CA ARG A 285 -25.17 0.71 -13.26
C ARG A 285 -23.79 0.56 -12.66
N ALA A 286 -23.03 -0.45 -13.09
CA ALA A 286 -21.63 -0.62 -12.72
C ALA A 286 -20.69 0.20 -13.64
N GLU A 287 -19.68 0.83 -13.05
CA GLU A 287 -18.55 1.43 -13.75
C GLU A 287 -17.26 0.71 -13.33
N GLY A 288 -16.47 0.31 -14.32
CA GLY A 288 -15.16 -0.30 -14.09
C GLY A 288 -14.10 0.78 -13.81
N GLY A 289 -13.34 0.61 -12.74
CA GLY A 289 -12.09 1.31 -12.48
C GLY A 289 -10.96 0.31 -12.31
N GLU A 290 -9.73 0.79 -12.44
CA GLU A 290 -8.53 -0.01 -12.19
C GLU A 290 -7.89 0.44 -10.87
N GLN A 291 -7.61 -0.52 -9.99
CA GLN A 291 -6.90 -0.27 -8.73
C GLN A 291 -5.60 -1.07 -8.74
N GLY A 292 -4.48 -0.36 -8.87
CA GLY A 292 -3.14 -0.92 -8.73
C GLY A 292 -2.75 -1.20 -7.28
N ASP A 293 -1.69 -1.98 -7.12
CA ASP A 293 -1.02 -2.20 -5.84
C ASP A 293 -0.32 -0.93 -5.35
N PRO A 294 -0.26 -0.61 -4.04
CA PRO A 294 0.55 0.51 -3.52
C PRO A 294 2.04 0.48 -3.91
N LEU A 295 2.58 -0.66 -4.36
CA LEU A 295 3.93 -0.71 -4.93
C LEU A 295 4.02 -0.01 -6.30
N MET A 296 2.92 0.05 -7.06
CA MET A 296 2.88 0.62 -8.41
C MET A 296 2.96 2.16 -8.46
N PRO A 297 2.29 2.92 -7.58
CA PRO A 297 2.44 4.38 -7.50
C PRO A 297 3.87 4.86 -7.23
N ALA A 298 4.70 4.05 -6.54
CA ALA A 298 6.09 4.39 -6.34
C ALA A 298 6.88 4.39 -7.67
N PHE A 299 6.63 3.41 -8.56
CA PHE A 299 7.17 3.40 -9.92
C PHE A 299 6.67 4.58 -10.76
N TYR A 300 5.39 4.93 -10.62
CA TYR A 300 4.83 6.11 -11.30
C TYR A 300 5.48 7.43 -10.85
N ALA A 301 5.76 7.58 -9.56
CA ALA A 301 6.43 8.78 -9.04
C ALA A 301 7.84 8.94 -9.63
N LEU A 302 8.54 7.84 -9.93
CA LEU A 302 9.87 7.88 -10.54
C LEU A 302 9.82 8.18 -12.03
N ALA A 303 8.80 7.67 -12.73
CA ALA A 303 8.56 8.01 -14.12
C ALA A 303 8.22 9.51 -14.32
N GLN A 304 7.85 10.23 -13.26
CA GLN A 304 7.65 11.69 -13.30
C GLN A 304 8.93 12.49 -13.02
N HIS A 305 10.01 11.83 -12.57
CA HIS A 305 11.27 12.47 -12.18
C HIS A 305 12.48 12.04 -13.01
N GLY A 306 12.29 11.17 -14.00
CA GLY A 306 13.28 10.82 -15.04
C GLY A 306 12.88 11.36 -16.39
#